data_AF-A0A486MTK8-F1
#
_entry.id   AF-A0A486MTK8-F1
#
_cell.length_a   1.000
_cell.length_b   1.000
_cell.length_c   1.000
_cell.angle_alpha   90.00
_cell.angle_beta   90.00
_cell.angle_gamma   90.00
#
_symmetry.space_group_name_H-M   'P 1'
#
loop_
_entity.id
_entity.type
_entity.pdbx_description
1 polymer ?
#
loop_
_entity_poly.entity_id
_entity_poly.type
_entity_poly.pdbx_seq_one_letter_code
_entity_poly.pdbx_strand_id
1 'polypeptide(L)'
;MKNLLKTVRDSIAAAMNGRTIEQMETEQRQDAVKAAVDEYLARHPDWKLSTKPAPKAAPVTNSKQKTARIKKALGAGAGKFIPHVVDEAALELARIKCREIVAANPAAYSYIIESAPIKGVND
;
A
#
# COMPACT_ATOMS: atom_id res chain seq x y z
N MET A 1 -17.79 -27.66 18.50
CA MET A 1 -19.23 -27.83 18.16
C MET A 1 -19.97 -26.52 17.92
N LYS A 2 -19.75 -25.44 18.70
CA LYS A 2 -20.48 -24.16 18.52
C LYS A 2 -20.31 -23.53 17.11
N ASN A 3 -19.10 -23.58 16.53
CA ASN A 3 -18.86 -23.05 15.18
C ASN A 3 -19.46 -23.91 14.08
N LEU A 4 -19.50 -25.23 14.25
CA LEU A 4 -20.07 -26.16 13.26
C LEU A 4 -21.59 -25.97 13.11
N LEU A 5 -22.31 -25.84 14.23
CA LEU A 5 -23.75 -25.58 14.24
C LEU A 5 -24.10 -24.25 13.56
N LYS A 6 -23.27 -23.22 13.76
CA LYS A 6 -23.43 -21.93 13.10
C LYS A 6 -23.25 -22.04 11.58
N THR A 7 -22.17 -22.70 11.12
CA THR A 7 -21.93 -22.91 9.69
C THR A 7 -23.03 -23.71 9.02
N VAL A 8 -23.56 -24.76 9.67
CA VAL A 8 -24.69 -25.54 9.13
C VAL A 8 -25.95 -24.67 9.01
N ARG A 9 -26.29 -23.90 10.05
CA ARG A 9 -27.43 -22.97 10.00
C ARG A 9 -27.28 -21.94 8.86
N ASP A 10 -26.11 -21.32 8.76
CA ASP A 10 -25.84 -20.28 7.77
C ASP A 10 -25.84 -20.89 6.35
N SER A 11 -25.38 -22.15 6.18
CA SER A 11 -25.46 -22.88 4.91
C SER A 11 -26.90 -23.19 4.48
N ILE A 12 -27.77 -23.56 5.42
CA ILE A 12 -29.19 -23.85 5.15
C ILE A 12 -29.90 -22.55 4.75
N ALA A 13 -29.67 -21.47 5.48
CA ALA A 13 -30.23 -20.16 5.16
C ALA A 13 -29.75 -19.64 3.80
N ALA A 14 -28.48 -19.86 3.46
CA ALA A 14 -27.93 -19.50 2.16
C ALA A 14 -28.60 -20.32 1.03
N ALA A 15 -28.70 -21.64 1.19
CA ALA A 15 -29.35 -22.53 0.23
C ALA A 15 -30.84 -22.19 0.00
N MET A 16 -31.59 -21.89 1.07
CA MET A 16 -33.00 -21.47 0.98
C MET A 16 -33.19 -20.16 0.21
N ASN A 17 -32.19 -19.27 0.26
CA ASN A 17 -32.20 -18.00 -0.45
C ASN A 17 -31.51 -18.07 -1.83
N GLY A 18 -31.10 -19.26 -2.29
CA GLY A 18 -30.40 -19.46 -3.56
C GLY A 18 -29.03 -18.78 -3.64
N ARG A 19 -28.40 -18.51 -2.48
CA ARG A 19 -27.14 -17.75 -2.35
C ARG A 19 -26.08 -18.57 -1.60
N THR A 20 -24.83 -18.12 -1.63
CA THR A 20 -23.77 -18.67 -0.76
C THR A 20 -23.71 -17.94 0.57
N ILE A 21 -23.10 -18.56 1.60
CA ILE A 21 -22.92 -17.93 2.93
C ILE A 21 -22.19 -16.59 2.79
N GLU A 22 -21.09 -16.57 2.02
CA GLU A 22 -20.29 -15.37 1.77
C GLU A 22 -21.10 -14.22 1.16
N GLN A 23 -22.00 -14.53 0.23
CA GLN A 23 -22.88 -13.53 -0.39
C GLN A 23 -23.84 -12.92 0.63
N MET A 24 -24.46 -13.75 1.49
CA MET A 24 -25.34 -13.24 2.55
C MET A 24 -24.59 -12.43 3.61
N GLU A 25 -23.38 -12.85 4.01
CA GLU A 25 -22.57 -12.08 4.96
C GLU A 25 -22.16 -10.72 4.37
N THR A 26 -21.84 -10.68 3.08
CA THR A 26 -21.47 -9.44 2.39
C THR A 26 -22.67 -8.49 2.32
N GLU A 27 -23.86 -9.00 2.01
CA GLU A 27 -25.12 -8.23 1.97
C GLU A 27 -25.50 -7.71 3.37
N GLN A 28 -25.41 -8.54 4.41
CA GLN A 28 -25.61 -8.10 5.80
C GLN A 28 -24.63 -6.99 6.21
N ARG A 29 -23.36 -7.09 5.80
CA ARG A 29 -22.38 -6.03 6.04
C ARG A 29 -22.75 -4.75 5.28
N GLN A 30 -23.21 -4.85 4.04
CA GLN A 30 -23.65 -3.69 3.25
C GLN A 30 -24.89 -3.03 3.86
N ASP A 31 -25.87 -3.81 4.31
CA ASP A 31 -27.07 -3.32 4.97
C ASP A 31 -26.75 -2.65 6.31
N ALA A 32 -25.85 -3.23 7.10
CA ALA A 32 -25.40 -2.63 8.36
C ALA A 32 -24.68 -1.29 8.12
N VAL A 33 -23.81 -1.22 7.11
CA VAL A 33 -23.13 0.04 6.73
C VAL A 33 -24.14 1.07 6.25
N LYS A 34 -25.11 0.67 5.42
CA LYS A 34 -26.16 1.56 4.94
C LYS A 34 -26.98 2.12 6.11
N ALA A 35 -27.42 1.27 7.03
CA ALA A 35 -28.17 1.70 8.20
C ALA A 35 -27.37 2.69 9.08
N ALA A 36 -26.08 2.43 9.30
CA ALA A 36 -25.22 3.32 10.06
C ALA A 36 -25.01 4.67 9.36
N VAL A 37 -24.86 4.67 8.04
CA VAL A 37 -24.75 5.88 7.22
C VAL A 37 -26.05 6.67 7.25
N ASP A 38 -27.20 6.01 7.10
CA ASP A 38 -28.52 6.63 7.15
C ASP A 38 -28.79 7.25 8.53
N GLU A 39 -28.41 6.57 9.62
CA GLU A 39 -28.54 7.07 10.99
C GLU A 39 -27.60 8.26 11.27
N TYR A 40 -26.39 8.24 10.69
CA TYR A 40 -25.46 9.37 10.75
C TYR A 40 -26.01 10.58 9.99
N LEU A 41 -26.53 10.36 8.79
CA LEU A 41 -27.17 11.38 7.96
C LEU A 41 -28.38 12.01 8.64
N ALA A 42 -29.22 11.20 9.30
CA ALA A 42 -30.37 11.68 10.05
C ALA A 42 -29.96 12.58 11.23
N ARG A 43 -28.81 12.30 11.87
CA ARG A 43 -28.28 13.08 13.00
C ARG A 43 -27.49 14.32 12.58
N HIS A 44 -27.04 14.39 11.32
CA HIS A 44 -26.24 15.48 10.79
C HIS A 44 -26.87 16.06 9.51
N PRO A 45 -27.99 16.79 9.60
CA PRO A 45 -28.72 17.31 8.43
C PRO A 45 -27.92 18.34 7.62
N ASP A 46 -26.96 19.01 8.24
CA ASP A 46 -26.06 19.97 7.56
C ASP A 46 -24.92 19.28 6.79
N TRP A 47 -24.70 17.98 7.03
CA TRP A 47 -23.67 17.22 6.34
C TRP A 47 -24.12 16.92 4.90
N LYS A 48 -23.40 17.47 3.93
CA LYS A 48 -23.61 17.18 2.52
C LYS A 48 -22.46 16.32 1.99
N LEU A 49 -22.80 15.24 1.30
CA LEU A 49 -21.85 14.51 0.46
C LEU A 49 -21.18 15.51 -0.49
N SER A 50 -19.85 15.59 -0.43
CA SER A 50 -19.08 16.41 -1.36
C SER A 50 -19.22 15.81 -2.76
N THR A 51 -20.12 16.35 -3.57
CA THR A 51 -20.30 16.00 -4.99
C THR A 51 -19.17 16.53 -5.87
N LYS A 52 -18.20 17.25 -5.29
CA LYS A 52 -16.99 17.65 -6.00
C LYS A 52 -16.20 16.37 -6.31
N PRO A 53 -16.03 15.99 -7.60
CA PRO A 53 -15.12 14.93 -7.94
C PRO A 53 -13.75 15.28 -7.34
N ALA A 54 -13.10 14.32 -6.72
CA ALA A 54 -11.69 14.48 -6.34
C ALA A 54 -10.96 14.99 -7.59
N PRO A 55 -10.25 16.12 -7.52
CA PRO A 55 -9.61 16.69 -8.70
C PRO A 55 -8.68 15.62 -9.27
N LYS A 56 -9.06 15.06 -10.41
CA LYS A 56 -8.27 14.06 -11.12
C LYS A 56 -6.95 14.76 -11.43
N ALA A 57 -5.92 14.45 -10.65
CA ALA A 57 -4.65 15.14 -10.77
C ALA A 57 -4.19 14.96 -12.22
N ALA A 58 -4.17 16.06 -12.98
CA ALA A 58 -3.79 16.00 -14.39
C ALA A 58 -2.45 15.24 -14.51
N PRO A 59 -2.29 14.33 -15.47
CA PRO A 59 -1.03 13.64 -15.69
C PRO A 59 0.10 14.67 -15.83
N VAL A 60 1.27 14.33 -15.30
CA VAL A 60 2.45 15.19 -15.48
C VAL A 60 3.03 14.86 -16.85
N THR A 61 2.89 15.78 -17.80
CA THR A 61 3.27 15.54 -19.20
C THR A 61 4.70 15.95 -19.52
N ASN A 62 5.33 16.78 -18.68
CA ASN A 62 6.69 17.26 -18.90
C ASN A 62 7.47 17.38 -17.57
N SER A 63 8.79 17.17 -17.65
CA SER A 63 9.75 17.33 -16.56
C SER A 63 9.60 18.66 -15.80
N LYS A 64 9.38 19.79 -16.49
CA LYS A 64 9.18 21.10 -15.83
C LYS A 64 7.95 21.11 -14.92
N GLN A 65 6.85 20.50 -15.36
CA GLN A 65 5.62 20.37 -14.58
C GLN A 65 5.82 19.43 -13.38
N LYS A 66 6.63 18.38 -13.55
CA LYS A 66 7.03 17.46 -12.48
C LYS A 66 7.79 18.21 -11.38
N THR A 67 8.81 18.97 -11.77
CA THR A 67 9.62 19.77 -10.84
C THR A 67 8.76 20.79 -10.09
N ALA A 68 7.84 21.47 -10.77
CA ALA A 68 6.94 22.44 -10.12
C ALA A 68 5.99 21.78 -9.10
N ARG A 69 5.44 20.61 -9.42
CA ARG A 69 4.60 19.83 -8.47
C ARG A 69 5.40 19.33 -7.28
N ILE A 70 6.61 18.82 -7.51
CA ILE A 70 7.50 18.36 -6.44
C ILE A 70 7.85 19.52 -5.51
N LYS A 71 8.25 20.68 -6.06
CA LYS A 71 8.50 21.91 -5.27
C LYS A 71 7.28 22.33 -4.45
N LYS A 72 6.08 22.26 -5.03
CA LYS A 72 4.83 22.60 -4.33
C LYS A 72 4.51 21.61 -3.21
N ALA A 73 4.70 20.30 -3.43
CA ALA A 73 4.40 19.25 -2.47
C ALA A 73 5.37 19.22 -1.29
N LEU A 74 6.65 19.49 -1.54
CA LEU A 74 7.68 19.53 -0.50
C LEU A 74 7.61 20.82 0.35
N GLY A 75 6.85 21.83 -0.08
CA GLY A 75 6.75 23.12 0.61
C GLY A 75 7.98 23.99 0.39
N ALA A 76 7.79 25.32 0.49
CA ALA A 76 8.83 26.32 0.20
C ALA A 76 10.07 26.25 1.13
N GLY A 77 10.09 25.35 2.12
CA GLY A 77 11.16 25.17 3.10
C GLY A 77 11.90 23.84 3.05
N ALA A 78 11.60 22.91 2.13
CA ALA A 78 12.20 21.56 2.11
C ALA A 78 13.67 21.49 1.65
N GLY A 79 14.36 22.63 1.55
CA GLY A 79 15.74 22.67 1.09
C GLY A 79 15.88 22.39 -0.42
N LYS A 80 17.08 22.59 -0.94
CA LYS A 80 17.42 22.21 -2.31
C LYS A 80 17.51 20.68 -2.36
N PHE A 81 16.94 20.06 -3.40
CA PHE A 81 17.23 18.66 -3.71
C PHE A 81 18.74 18.51 -3.88
N ILE A 82 19.37 17.74 -3.00
CA ILE A 82 20.78 17.37 -3.12
C ILE A 82 20.79 16.00 -3.78
N PRO A 83 21.20 15.89 -5.06
CA PRO A 83 21.40 14.58 -5.68
C PRO A 83 22.43 13.80 -4.86
N HIS A 84 22.14 12.53 -4.57
CA HIS A 84 23.10 11.64 -3.94
C HIS A 84 24.18 11.29 -4.96
N VAL A 85 25.24 12.10 -5.01
CA VAL A 85 26.46 11.77 -5.77
C VAL A 85 27.16 10.68 -4.97
N VAL A 86 27.13 9.47 -5.50
CA VAL A 86 27.83 8.33 -4.92
C VAL A 86 29.33 8.53 -5.16
N ASP A 87 30.12 8.49 -4.10
CA ASP A 87 31.57 8.32 -4.22
C ASP A 87 31.84 6.86 -4.62
N GLU A 88 32.17 6.65 -5.89
CA GLU A 88 32.35 5.30 -6.46
C GLU A 88 33.51 4.54 -5.77
N ALA A 89 34.53 5.24 -5.29
CA ALA A 89 35.64 4.62 -4.57
C ALA A 89 35.20 4.15 -3.18
N ALA A 90 34.40 4.96 -2.47
CA ALA A 90 33.81 4.58 -1.20
C ALA A 90 32.81 3.42 -1.35
N LEU A 91 32.03 3.42 -2.44
CA LEU A 91 31.10 2.33 -2.76
C LEU A 91 31.83 1.02 -3.03
N GLU A 92 32.92 1.06 -3.80
CA GLU A 92 33.69 -0.16 -4.11
C GLU A 92 34.39 -0.71 -2.86
N LEU A 93 34.92 0.15 -1.99
CA LEU A 93 35.50 -0.26 -0.71
C LEU A 93 34.46 -0.92 0.19
N ALA A 94 33.24 -0.37 0.27
CA ALA A 94 32.14 -0.95 1.02
C ALA A 94 31.75 -2.34 0.48
N ARG A 95 31.71 -2.51 -0.86
CA ARG A 95 31.44 -3.81 -1.48
C ARG A 95 32.50 -4.86 -1.12
N ILE A 96 33.79 -4.48 -1.15
CA ILE A 96 34.89 -5.37 -0.76
C ILE A 96 34.74 -5.82 0.69
N LYS A 97 34.48 -4.88 1.61
CA LYS A 97 34.27 -5.19 3.03
C LYS A 97 33.08 -6.11 3.29
N CYS A 98 31.97 -5.89 2.59
CA CYS A 98 30.82 -6.78 2.66
C CYS A 98 31.14 -8.21 2.19
N ARG A 99 31.92 -8.35 1.11
CA ARG A 99 32.39 -9.67 0.64
C ARG A 99 33.29 -10.36 1.66
N GLU A 100 34.19 -9.62 2.32
CA GLU A 100 35.04 -10.15 3.40
C GLU A 100 34.19 -10.67 4.57
N ILE A 101 33.16 -9.93 5.00
CA ILE A 101 32.26 -10.34 6.09
C ILE A 101 31.48 -11.61 5.73
N VAL A 102 30.97 -11.71 4.50
CA VAL A 102 30.27 -12.90 4.01
C VAL A 102 31.22 -14.10 3.90
N ALA A 103 32.45 -13.89 3.46
CA ALA A 103 33.46 -14.96 3.39
C ALA A 103 33.90 -15.45 4.79
N ALA A 104 33.97 -14.56 5.78
CA ALA A 104 34.34 -14.91 7.15
C ALA A 104 33.27 -15.73 7.87
N ASN A 105 31.98 -15.51 7.57
CA ASN A 105 30.90 -16.32 8.11
C ASN A 105 29.73 -16.46 7.11
N PRO A 106 29.85 -17.38 6.14
CA PRO A 106 28.84 -17.53 5.11
C PRO A 106 27.51 -18.04 5.66
N ALA A 107 27.52 -18.91 6.68
CA ALA A 107 26.30 -19.42 7.30
C ALA A 107 25.45 -18.31 7.96
N ALA A 108 26.09 -17.27 8.51
CA ALA A 108 25.38 -16.16 9.15
C ALA A 108 24.95 -15.06 8.18
N TYR A 109 25.68 -14.83 7.07
CA TYR A 109 25.49 -13.63 6.26
C TYR A 109 25.11 -13.86 4.80
N SER A 110 25.31 -15.06 4.24
CA SER A 110 25.02 -15.33 2.81
C SER A 110 23.56 -15.11 2.42
N TYR A 111 22.61 -15.26 3.35
CA TYR A 111 21.18 -15.03 3.10
C TYR A 111 20.74 -13.58 3.29
N ILE A 112 21.60 -12.72 3.86
CA ILE A 112 21.32 -11.30 4.14
C ILE A 112 22.03 -10.41 3.11
N ILE A 113 23.26 -10.75 2.76
CA ILE A 113 24.11 -9.99 1.85
C ILE A 113 24.41 -10.90 0.67
N GLU A 114 23.66 -10.73 -0.42
CA GLU A 114 23.92 -11.47 -1.66
C GLU A 114 25.33 -11.16 -2.16
N SER A 115 26.11 -12.21 -2.38
CA SER A 115 27.46 -12.14 -2.92
C SER A 115 27.49 -11.96 -4.44
N ALA A 116 26.35 -12.19 -5.11
CA ALA A 116 26.16 -11.99 -6.55
C ALA A 116 25.65 -10.56 -6.86
N PRO A 117 25.91 -10.04 -8.07
CA PRO A 117 25.28 -8.80 -8.51
C PRO A 117 23.76 -8.94 -8.50
N ILE A 118 23.07 -7.96 -7.91
CA ILE A 118 21.59 -7.89 -7.93
C ILE A 118 21.16 -7.87 -9.38
N LYS A 119 20.41 -8.90 -9.80
CA LYS A 119 19.95 -9.07 -11.18
C LYS A 119 18.87 -8.02 -11.46
N GLY A 120 19.25 -6.87 -12.02
CA GLY A 120 18.27 -5.85 -12.40
C GLY A 120 18.76 -4.41 -12.64
N VAL A 121 20.07 -4.13 -12.65
CA VAL A 121 20.56 -2.79 -13.03
C VAL A 121 21.72 -2.96 -14.01
N ASN A 122 21.39 -3.28 -15.26
CA ASN A 122 22.13 -2.96 -16.50
C ASN A 122 21.51 -3.75 -17.66
N ASP A 123 20.28 -3.38 -18.04
CA ASP A 123 19.77 -3.47 -19.43
C ASP A 123 19.26 -2.07 -19.81
#